data_AF-F2XK75-F1
#
_entry.id   AF-F2XK75-F1
#
_cell.length_a   1.000
_cell.length_b   1.000
_cell.length_c   1.000
_cell.angle_alpha   90.00
_cell.angle_beta   90.00
_cell.angle_gamma   90.00
#
_symmetry.space_group_name_H-M   'P 1'
#
loop_
_entity.id
_entity.type
_entity.pdbx_description
1 polymer ?
#
loop_
_entity_poly.entity_id
_entity_poly.type
_entity_poly.pdbx_seq_one_letter_code
_entity_poly.pdbx_strand_id
1 'polypeptide(L)'
;SGGHITIDGIDISTIGLSDLRSRLAIIPQDPTLFRGTVRSNLDPFNEHTDLELWEALRQADLVSDEAAEQATADINEPGSGGETRDAGRIQLDSVVEEDGLNFSLGQRQLMALGRALVRGSQIIVCDEATSSVDMETDDKIQQTIASGFRGKTLLCIAHRLRTIVGYDRICVMDQGRIAELDS
;
A
#
# COMPACT_ATOMS: atom_id res chain seq x y z
N SER A 1 14.73 24.75 -12.62
CA SER A 1 15.28 23.66 -11.78
C SER A 1 16.60 23.22 -12.39
N GLY A 2 17.58 22.83 -11.56
CA GLY A 2 18.86 22.27 -12.00
C GLY A 2 19.21 21.07 -11.13
N GLY A 3 20.13 20.21 -11.60
CA GLY A 3 20.49 18.95 -10.94
C GLY A 3 19.99 17.72 -11.71
N HIS A 4 20.31 16.54 -11.18
CA HIS A 4 19.88 15.24 -11.70
C HIS A 4 19.55 14.31 -10.53
N ILE A 5 18.70 13.31 -10.78
CA ILE A 5 18.36 12.28 -9.81
C ILE A 5 18.87 10.96 -10.38
N THR A 6 19.57 10.18 -9.56
CA THR A 6 20.03 8.85 -9.95
C THR A 6 19.42 7.77 -9.08
N ILE A 7 19.17 6.61 -9.67
CA ILE A 7 18.82 5.37 -8.97
C ILE A 7 19.85 4.34 -9.39
N ASP A 8 20.57 3.76 -8.44
CA ASP A 8 21.67 2.81 -8.67
C ASP A 8 22.72 3.32 -9.69
N GLY A 9 23.00 4.63 -9.66
CA GLY A 9 23.96 5.28 -10.56
C GLY A 9 23.44 5.59 -11.96
N ILE A 10 22.18 5.27 -12.28
CA ILE A 10 21.54 5.59 -13.56
C ILE A 10 20.70 6.86 -13.41
N ASP A 11 20.93 7.85 -14.28
CA ASP A 11 20.13 9.08 -14.33
C ASP A 11 18.71 8.77 -14.83
N ILE A 12 17.71 9.13 -14.03
CA ILE A 12 16.31 8.85 -14.34
C ILE A 12 15.81 9.54 -15.62
N SER A 13 16.45 10.63 -16.05
CA SER A 13 16.12 11.34 -17.29
C SER A 13 16.42 10.51 -18.54
N THR A 14 17.24 9.46 -18.41
CA THR A 14 17.58 8.53 -19.48
C THR A 14 16.62 7.33 -19.59
N ILE A 15 15.72 7.17 -18.62
CA ILE A 15 14.80 6.04 -18.52
C ILE A 15 13.41 6.46 -19.02
N GLY A 16 12.72 5.56 -19.72
CA GLY A 16 11.32 5.77 -20.10
C GLY A 16 10.42 5.94 -18.87
N LEU A 17 9.48 6.89 -18.94
CA LEU A 17 8.61 7.23 -17.80
C LEU A 17 7.83 6.02 -17.25
N SER A 18 7.34 5.15 -18.14
CA SER A 18 6.62 3.92 -17.75
C SER A 18 7.52 2.93 -17.02
N ASP A 19 8.77 2.75 -17.48
CA ASP A 19 9.75 1.84 -16.88
C ASP A 19 10.23 2.34 -15.52
N LEU A 20 10.40 3.65 -15.38
CA LEU A 20 10.72 4.27 -14.10
C LEU A 20 9.56 4.09 -13.11
N ARG A 21 8.33 4.38 -13.56
CA ARG A 21 7.14 4.28 -12.71
C ARG A 21 6.80 2.84 -12.34
N SER A 22 7.08 1.84 -13.18
CA SER A 22 6.83 0.43 -12.84
C SER A 22 7.66 -0.06 -11.64
N ARG A 23 8.83 0.56 -11.40
CA ARG A 23 9.74 0.21 -10.30
C ARG A 23 9.51 1.01 -9.01
N LEU A 24 8.64 2.02 -9.07
CA LEU A 24 8.27 2.90 -7.96
C LEU A 24 6.85 2.60 -7.50
N ALA A 25 6.59 2.72 -6.20
CA ALA A 25 5.23 2.77 -5.64
C ALA A 25 5.06 4.06 -4.85
N ILE A 26 3.87 4.65 -4.93
CA ILE A 26 3.51 5.85 -4.18
C ILE A 26 2.25 5.54 -3.38
N ILE A 27 2.31 5.82 -2.09
CA ILE A 27 1.17 5.75 -1.16
C ILE A 27 0.82 7.20 -0.81
N PRO A 28 -0.24 7.76 -1.41
CA PRO A 28 -0.63 9.15 -1.16
C PRO A 28 -1.30 9.30 0.21
N GLN A 29 -1.35 10.55 0.69
CA GLN A 29 -2.07 10.94 1.91
C GLN A 29 -3.55 10.56 1.83
N ASP A 30 -4.19 10.91 0.71
CA ASP A 30 -5.57 10.60 0.38
C ASP A 30 -5.65 9.52 -0.71
N PRO A 31 -5.81 8.23 -0.33
CA PRO A 31 -5.90 7.15 -1.28
C PRO A 31 -7.22 7.21 -2.06
N THR A 32 -7.09 7.32 -3.38
CA THR A 32 -8.22 7.23 -4.31
C THR A 32 -8.44 5.78 -4.73
N LEU A 33 -9.70 5.35 -4.60
CA LEU A 33 -10.18 4.07 -5.11
C LEU A 33 -11.12 4.32 -6.29
N PHE A 34 -11.06 3.42 -7.27
CA PHE A 34 -11.91 3.46 -8.44
C PHE A 34 -13.13 2.58 -8.23
N ARG A 35 -14.26 3.00 -8.82
CA ARG A 35 -15.47 2.17 -8.84
C ARG A 35 -15.17 0.84 -9.53
N GLY A 36 -15.55 -0.27 -8.89
CA GLY A 36 -15.27 -1.62 -9.39
C GLY A 36 -15.31 -2.65 -8.28
N THR A 37 -14.31 -3.53 -8.26
CA THR A 37 -14.08 -4.49 -7.17
C THR A 37 -12.75 -4.21 -6.47
N VAL A 38 -12.55 -4.80 -5.30
CA VAL A 38 -11.26 -4.77 -4.59
C VAL A 38 -10.15 -5.30 -5.49
N ARG A 39 -10.40 -6.42 -6.18
CA ARG A 39 -9.49 -7.00 -7.19
C ARG A 39 -9.07 -5.97 -8.23
N SER A 40 -10.03 -5.29 -8.87
CA SER A 40 -9.71 -4.31 -9.92
C SER A 40 -8.96 -3.08 -9.40
N ASN A 41 -9.06 -2.78 -8.10
CA ASN A 41 -8.32 -1.69 -7.47
C ASN A 41 -6.88 -2.12 -7.11
N LEU A 42 -6.71 -3.36 -6.67
CA LEU A 42 -5.40 -3.96 -6.36
C LEU A 42 -4.59 -4.24 -7.64
N ASP A 43 -5.23 -4.82 -8.64
CA ASP A 43 -4.63 -5.24 -9.90
C ASP A 43 -5.50 -4.81 -11.10
N PRO A 44 -5.34 -3.55 -11.56
CA PRO A 44 -6.11 -3.01 -12.68
C PRO A 44 -5.82 -3.68 -14.03
N PHE A 45 -4.68 -4.37 -14.16
CA PHE A 45 -4.21 -4.97 -15.41
C PHE A 45 -4.39 -6.49 -15.45
N ASN A 46 -4.87 -7.09 -14.35
CA ASN A 46 -5.07 -8.52 -14.21
C ASN A 46 -3.77 -9.32 -14.48
N GLU A 47 -2.67 -8.84 -13.91
CA GLU A 47 -1.33 -9.40 -14.01
C GLU A 47 -1.01 -10.39 -12.88
N HIS A 48 -1.84 -10.43 -11.83
CA HIS A 48 -1.63 -11.21 -10.62
C HIS A 48 -2.71 -12.27 -10.40
N THR A 49 -2.33 -13.35 -9.71
CA THR A 49 -3.23 -14.43 -9.32
C THR A 49 -4.01 -14.08 -8.05
N ASP A 50 -5.18 -14.71 -7.86
CA ASP A 50 -5.99 -14.57 -6.65
C ASP A 50 -5.18 -14.80 -5.37
N LEU A 51 -4.28 -15.78 -5.39
CA LEU A 51 -3.41 -16.10 -4.25
C LEU A 51 -2.52 -14.91 -3.88
N GLU A 52 -1.89 -14.27 -4.87
CA GLU A 52 -1.04 -13.09 -4.64
C GLU A 52 -1.86 -11.89 -4.13
N LEU A 53 -3.07 -11.72 -4.64
CA LEU A 53 -3.96 -10.64 -4.18
C LEU A 53 -4.45 -10.86 -2.75
N TRP A 54 -4.80 -12.10 -2.40
CA TRP A 54 -5.16 -12.46 -1.02
C TRP A 54 -3.98 -12.31 -0.08
N GLU A 55 -2.78 -12.70 -0.50
CA GLU A 55 -1.57 -12.52 0.29
C GLU A 55 -1.32 -11.03 0.55
N ALA A 56 -1.47 -10.16 -0.45
CA ALA A 56 -1.33 -8.72 -0.27
C ALA A 56 -2.39 -8.12 0.66
N LEU A 57 -3.66 -8.56 0.55
CA LEU A 57 -4.72 -8.14 1.47
C LEU A 57 -4.45 -8.56 2.92
N ARG A 58 -3.92 -9.76 3.11
CA ARG A 58 -3.52 -10.29 4.43
C ARG A 58 -2.34 -9.51 5.00
N GLN A 59 -1.31 -9.28 4.19
CA GLN A 59 -0.15 -8.46 4.59
C GLN A 59 -0.55 -7.01 4.92
N ALA A 60 -1.61 -6.49 4.30
CA ALA A 60 -2.18 -5.18 4.57
C ALA A 60 -3.21 -5.15 5.71
N ASP A 61 -3.37 -6.22 6.50
CA ASP A 61 -4.32 -6.30 7.62
C ASP A 61 -5.79 -5.98 7.24
N LEU A 62 -6.17 -6.20 5.98
CA LEU A 62 -7.55 -6.04 5.50
C LEU A 62 -8.39 -7.31 5.68
N VAL A 63 -7.73 -8.45 5.86
CA VAL A 63 -8.33 -9.78 5.97
C VAL A 63 -7.57 -10.56 7.05
N SER A 64 -8.29 -11.19 7.97
CA SER A 64 -7.68 -12.04 9.00
C SER A 64 -7.08 -13.33 8.41
N ASP A 65 -6.06 -13.86 9.06
CA ASP A 65 -5.36 -15.10 8.64
C ASP A 65 -6.35 -16.26 8.38
N GLU A 66 -7.38 -16.41 9.22
CA GLU A 66 -8.42 -17.44 9.06
C GLU A 66 -9.23 -17.29 7.77
N ALA A 67 -9.53 -16.05 7.35
CA ALA A 67 -10.30 -15.82 6.12
C ALA A 67 -9.48 -16.01 4.85
N ALA A 68 -8.18 -15.70 4.88
CA ALA A 68 -7.29 -15.97 3.77
C ALA A 68 -7.13 -17.49 3.54
N GLU A 69 -7.05 -18.27 4.61
CA GLU A 69 -6.99 -19.74 4.56
C GLU A 69 -8.30 -20.37 4.04
N GLN A 70 -9.46 -19.87 4.44
CA GLN A 70 -10.75 -20.35 3.90
C GLN A 70 -10.96 -19.97 2.43
N ALA A 71 -10.64 -18.74 2.04
CA ALA A 71 -10.75 -18.33 0.63
C ALA A 71 -9.79 -19.10 -0.30
N THR A 72 -8.62 -19.50 0.21
CA THR A 72 -7.66 -20.35 -0.54
C THR A 72 -8.01 -21.84 -0.52
N ALA A 73 -8.86 -22.29 0.40
CA ALA A 73 -9.41 -23.65 0.39
C ALA A 73 -10.59 -23.78 -0.60
N ASP A 74 -11.45 -22.76 -0.68
CA ASP A 74 -12.65 -22.76 -1.52
C ASP A 74 -12.37 -22.74 -3.04
N ILE A 75 -11.17 -22.34 -3.48
CA ILE A 75 -10.76 -22.41 -4.90
C ILE A 75 -10.64 -23.85 -5.44
N ASN A 76 -10.62 -24.88 -4.58
CA ASN A 76 -10.54 -26.29 -5.00
C ASN A 76 -11.90 -27.00 -5.13
N GLU A 77 -13.02 -26.38 -4.77
CA GLU A 77 -14.36 -26.97 -4.97
C GLU A 77 -15.36 -25.97 -5.60
N PRO A 78 -15.70 -26.12 -6.90
CA PRO A 78 -16.70 -25.27 -7.53
C PRO A 78 -18.09 -25.77 -7.13
N GLY A 79 -18.68 -25.25 -6.04
CA GLY A 79 -20.07 -25.62 -5.72
C GLY A 79 -20.72 -25.18 -4.41
N SER A 80 -20.01 -24.62 -3.43
CA SER A 80 -20.63 -24.23 -2.16
C SER A 80 -20.73 -22.73 -1.99
N GLY A 81 -21.81 -22.14 -2.53
CA GLY A 81 -22.32 -20.85 -2.09
C GLY A 81 -22.74 -20.93 -0.62
N GLY A 82 -21.80 -20.70 0.29
CA GLY A 82 -22.02 -20.61 1.72
C GLY A 82 -22.49 -19.21 2.10
N GLU A 83 -23.78 -18.95 1.97
CA GLU A 83 -24.40 -17.84 2.70
C GLU A 83 -24.35 -18.14 4.21
N THR A 84 -23.38 -17.58 4.94
CA THR A 84 -23.59 -17.00 6.29
C THR A 84 -22.35 -16.33 6.89
N ARG A 85 -22.52 -15.03 7.18
CA ARG A 85 -21.99 -14.28 8.35
C ARG A 85 -20.52 -13.86 8.36
N ASP A 86 -20.22 -12.78 7.62
CA ASP A 86 -19.49 -11.65 8.23
C ASP A 86 -19.67 -10.38 7.38
N ALA A 87 -20.47 -9.43 7.85
CA ALA A 87 -20.75 -8.17 7.14
C ALA A 87 -19.56 -7.18 7.17
N GLY A 88 -18.37 -7.62 7.63
CA GLY A 88 -17.17 -6.80 7.75
C GLY A 88 -15.93 -7.35 7.05
N ARG A 89 -16.02 -8.50 6.35
CA ARG A 89 -14.86 -9.10 5.67
C ARG A 89 -14.75 -8.64 4.22
N ILE A 90 -13.65 -7.97 3.90
CA ILE A 90 -13.34 -7.51 2.54
C ILE A 90 -12.89 -8.73 1.72
N GLN A 91 -13.53 -8.94 0.57
CA GLN A 91 -13.18 -9.99 -0.40
C GLN A 91 -12.71 -9.38 -1.72
N LEU A 92 -12.02 -10.15 -2.55
CA LEU A 92 -11.56 -9.70 -3.87
C LEU A 92 -12.70 -9.18 -4.75
N ASP A 93 -13.87 -9.81 -4.67
CA ASP A 93 -15.04 -9.44 -5.47
C ASP A 93 -15.97 -8.45 -4.74
N SER A 94 -15.59 -7.97 -3.55
CA SER A 94 -16.34 -6.91 -2.86
C SER A 94 -16.39 -5.65 -3.71
N VAL A 95 -17.58 -5.04 -3.76
CA VAL A 95 -17.83 -3.82 -4.54
C VAL A 95 -17.13 -2.62 -3.91
N VAL A 96 -16.50 -1.83 -4.76
CA VAL A 96 -15.92 -0.53 -4.43
C VAL A 96 -16.76 0.54 -5.11
N GLU A 97 -17.34 1.44 -4.32
CA GLU A 97 -18.09 2.58 -4.84
C GLU A 97 -17.14 3.66 -5.37
N GLU A 98 -17.68 4.68 -6.03
CA GLU A 98 -16.90 5.82 -6.50
C GLU A 98 -16.12 6.46 -5.33
N ASP A 99 -14.84 6.77 -5.54
CA ASP A 99 -13.90 7.25 -4.52
C ASP A 99 -13.75 6.37 -3.26
N GLY A 100 -14.28 5.14 -3.31
CA GLY A 100 -14.29 4.21 -2.18
C GLY A 100 -15.10 4.70 -0.99
N LEU A 101 -16.20 5.44 -1.23
CA LEU A 101 -17.04 6.02 -0.17
C LEU A 101 -17.64 4.98 0.80
N ASN A 102 -17.72 3.72 0.37
CA ASN A 102 -18.15 2.60 1.20
C ASN A 102 -17.08 2.05 2.14
N PHE A 103 -15.85 2.59 2.12
CA PHE A 103 -14.74 2.20 3.01
C PHE A 103 -14.35 3.35 3.94
N SER A 104 -13.93 3.00 5.16
CA SER A 104 -13.30 3.96 6.07
C SER A 104 -11.99 4.49 5.47
N LEU A 105 -11.55 5.66 5.93
CA LEU A 105 -10.26 6.22 5.48
C LEU A 105 -9.08 5.26 5.77
N GLY A 106 -9.09 4.62 6.93
CA GLY A 106 -8.11 3.61 7.29
C GLY A 106 -8.12 2.40 6.36
N GLN A 107 -9.31 1.88 6.00
CA GLN A 107 -9.43 0.80 5.03
C GLN A 107 -8.92 1.20 3.64
N ARG A 108 -9.18 2.45 3.21
CA ARG A 108 -8.65 2.96 1.95
C ARG A 108 -7.12 3.08 1.98
N GLN A 109 -6.53 3.48 3.11
CA GLN A 109 -5.08 3.51 3.30
C GLN A 109 -4.48 2.11 3.25
N LEU A 110 -5.03 1.15 3.99
CA LEU A 110 -4.60 -0.24 3.93
C LEU A 110 -4.76 -0.81 2.51
N MET A 111 -5.79 -0.42 1.75
CA MET A 111 -5.95 -0.84 0.35
C MET A 111 -4.88 -0.22 -0.55
N ALA A 112 -4.46 1.03 -0.31
CA ALA A 112 -3.32 1.63 -1.00
C ALA A 112 -1.99 0.93 -0.65
N LEU A 113 -1.82 0.49 0.60
CA LEU A 113 -0.69 -0.37 0.97
C LEU A 113 -0.75 -1.71 0.23
N GLY A 114 -1.91 -2.36 0.19
CA GLY A 114 -2.14 -3.59 -0.57
C GLY A 114 -1.76 -3.42 -2.05
N ARG A 115 -2.17 -2.32 -2.69
CA ARG A 115 -1.77 -1.97 -4.07
C ARG A 115 -0.25 -1.88 -4.22
N ALA A 116 0.43 -1.24 -3.26
CA ALA A 116 1.88 -1.11 -3.27
C ALA A 116 2.60 -2.46 -3.05
N LEU A 117 2.02 -3.35 -2.25
CA LEU A 117 2.51 -4.71 -2.02
C LEU A 117 2.38 -5.57 -3.28
N VAL A 118 1.20 -5.59 -3.92
CA VAL A 118 0.95 -6.30 -5.19
C VAL A 118 1.95 -5.84 -6.26
N ARG A 119 2.17 -4.53 -6.39
CA ARG A 119 3.10 -3.96 -7.37
C ARG A 119 4.55 -4.43 -7.17
N GLY A 120 4.94 -4.79 -5.96
CA GLY A 120 6.27 -5.34 -5.72
C GLY A 120 7.46 -4.38 -5.94
N SER A 121 7.22 -3.07 -6.07
CA SER A 121 8.24 -2.03 -6.32
C SER A 121 9.41 -2.06 -5.33
N GLN A 122 10.60 -1.62 -5.76
CA GLN A 122 11.82 -1.60 -4.93
C GLN A 122 11.94 -0.31 -4.10
N ILE A 123 11.38 0.79 -4.61
CA ILE A 123 11.37 2.09 -3.94
C ILE A 123 9.91 2.48 -3.72
N ILE A 124 9.57 2.78 -2.47
CA ILE A 124 8.22 3.13 -2.02
C ILE A 124 8.28 4.53 -1.42
N VAL A 125 7.38 5.40 -1.86
CA VAL A 125 7.24 6.76 -1.34
C VAL A 125 5.90 6.87 -0.63
N CYS A 126 5.92 7.18 0.66
CA CYS A 126 4.73 7.39 1.48
C CYS A 126 4.59 8.88 1.78
N ASP A 127 3.44 9.46 1.44
CA ASP A 127 3.13 10.85 1.71
C ASP A 127 2.07 10.93 2.80
N GLU A 128 2.47 11.27 4.04
CA GLU A 128 1.59 11.51 5.19
C GLU A 128 0.46 10.48 5.38
N ALA A 129 0.77 9.20 5.16
CA ALA A 129 -0.22 8.14 5.01
C ALA A 129 -0.99 7.75 6.29
N THR A 130 -1.01 8.56 7.37
CA THR A 130 -1.75 8.27 8.62
C THR A 130 -2.26 9.48 9.42
N SER A 131 -2.27 10.71 8.89
CA SER A 131 -2.58 11.89 9.73
C SER A 131 -4.04 12.04 10.15
N SER A 132 -4.95 11.28 9.56
CA SER A 132 -6.40 11.39 9.71
C SER A 132 -7.09 10.11 10.18
N VAL A 133 -6.31 9.11 10.61
CA VAL A 133 -6.80 7.83 11.13
C VAL A 133 -6.68 7.74 12.65
N ASP A 134 -7.52 6.90 13.27
CA ASP A 134 -7.46 6.62 14.69
C ASP A 134 -6.17 5.86 15.07
N MET A 135 -5.85 5.81 16.37
CA MET A 135 -4.60 5.23 16.85
C MET A 135 -4.47 3.73 16.54
N GLU A 136 -5.57 2.96 16.60
CA GLU A 136 -5.53 1.53 16.30
C GLU A 136 -5.22 1.29 14.83
N THR A 137 -5.88 2.03 13.94
CA THR A 137 -5.64 1.93 12.50
C THR A 137 -4.24 2.44 12.11
N ASP A 138 -3.76 3.52 12.73
CA ASP A 138 -2.40 4.03 12.54
C ASP A 138 -1.35 2.96 12.91
N ASP A 139 -1.52 2.30 14.05
CA ASP A 139 -0.62 1.22 14.49
C ASP A 139 -0.61 0.05 13.48
N LYS A 140 -1.78 -0.33 12.93
CA LYS A 140 -1.89 -1.35 11.87
C LYS A 140 -1.17 -0.94 10.57
N ILE A 141 -1.34 0.30 10.14
CA ILE A 141 -0.67 0.84 8.95
C ILE A 141 0.85 0.85 9.15
N GLN A 142 1.35 1.30 10.30
CA GLN A 142 2.79 1.30 10.58
C GLN A 142 3.37 -0.12 10.62
N GLN A 143 2.66 -1.07 11.21
CA GLN A 143 3.08 -2.48 11.23
C GLN A 143 3.10 -3.09 9.82
N THR A 144 2.10 -2.80 9.01
CA THR A 144 2.03 -3.20 7.60
C THR A 144 3.22 -2.65 6.81
N ILE A 145 3.54 -1.37 6.98
CA ILE A 145 4.67 -0.74 6.30
C ILE A 145 5.99 -1.41 6.72
N ALA A 146 6.22 -1.59 8.02
CA ALA A 146 7.45 -2.15 8.55
C ALA A 146 7.67 -3.62 8.14
N SER A 147 6.60 -4.42 8.11
CA SER A 147 6.68 -5.84 7.76
C SER A 147 6.62 -6.09 6.25
N GLY A 148 5.69 -5.46 5.54
CA GLY A 148 5.42 -5.68 4.13
C GLY A 148 6.47 -5.10 3.18
N PHE A 149 7.20 -4.06 3.60
CA PHE A 149 8.27 -3.46 2.80
C PHE A 149 9.68 -3.76 3.31
N ARG A 150 9.84 -4.81 4.11
CA ARG A 150 11.16 -5.23 4.61
C ARG A 150 12.12 -5.52 3.45
N GLY A 151 13.31 -4.90 3.49
CA GLY A 151 14.34 -5.07 2.46
C GLY A 151 14.14 -4.20 1.21
N LYS A 152 13.18 -3.27 1.23
CA LYS A 152 12.94 -2.29 0.18
C LYS A 152 13.33 -0.89 0.67
N THR A 153 13.53 0.05 -0.25
CA THR A 153 13.81 1.45 0.11
C THR A 153 12.51 2.20 0.34
N LEU A 154 12.30 2.69 1.56
CA LEU A 154 11.12 3.44 1.96
C LEU A 154 11.47 4.91 2.20
N LEU A 155 10.83 5.82 1.48
CA LEU A 155 10.90 7.26 1.72
C LEU A 155 9.54 7.72 2.25
N CYS A 156 9.49 8.19 3.50
CA CYS A 156 8.25 8.60 4.12
C CYS A 156 8.28 10.08 4.51
N ILE A 157 7.25 10.82 4.12
CA ILE A 157 6.99 12.18 4.58
C ILE A 157 6.11 12.05 5.81
N ALA A 158 6.63 12.46 6.96
CA ALA A 158 5.95 12.31 8.25
C ALA A 158 5.80 13.66 8.96
N HIS A 159 4.59 13.92 9.44
CA HIS A 159 4.28 15.05 10.33
C HIS A 159 4.22 14.63 11.81
N ARG A 160 4.29 13.33 12.13
CA ARG A 160 4.19 12.78 13.48
C ARG A 160 5.51 12.13 13.88
N LEU A 161 6.04 12.52 15.05
CA LEU A 161 7.31 11.99 15.58
C LEU A 161 7.26 10.49 15.88
N ARG A 162 6.09 9.94 16.20
CA ARG A 162 5.93 8.51 16.51
C ARG A 162 6.21 7.62 15.29
N THR A 163 5.93 8.16 14.10
CA THR A 163 6.11 7.49 12.81
C THR A 163 7.58 7.35 12.42
N ILE A 164 8.44 8.31 12.83
CA ILE A 164 9.85 8.35 12.40
C ILE A 164 10.80 7.51 13.26
N VAL A 165 10.36 7.01 14.43
CA VAL A 165 11.23 6.30 15.39
C VAL A 165 11.83 5.01 14.81
N GLY A 166 11.15 4.38 13.84
CA GLY A 166 11.60 3.13 13.23
C GLY A 166 12.44 3.29 11.96
N TYR A 167 12.75 4.51 11.53
CA TYR A 167 13.48 4.76 10.28
C TYR A 167 14.99 4.80 10.49
N ASP A 168 15.74 4.33 9.50
CA ASP A 168 17.21 4.29 9.57
C ASP A 168 17.84 5.69 9.54
N ARG A 169 17.21 6.63 8.82
CA ARG A 169 17.72 8.00 8.63
C ARG A 169 16.57 8.99 8.60
N ILE A 170 16.82 10.18 9.14
CA ILE A 170 15.87 11.29 9.17
C ILE A 170 16.45 12.47 8.39
N CYS A 171 15.64 13.04 7.49
CA CYS A 171 15.98 14.23 6.73
C CYS A 171 15.02 15.36 7.10
N VAL A 172 15.53 16.45 7.66
CA VAL A 172 14.76 17.65 7.97
C VAL A 172 14.90 18.64 6.83
N MET A 173 13.77 19.09 6.29
CA MET A 173 13.72 20.10 5.23
C MET A 173 13.17 21.42 5.77
N ASP A 174 13.80 22.53 5.38
CA ASP A 174 13.32 23.89 5.67
C ASP A 174 13.44 24.76 4.40
N GLN A 175 12.35 25.44 4.05
CA GLN A 175 12.25 26.33 2.88
C GLN A 175 12.84 25.74 1.56
N GLY A 176 12.59 24.46 1.31
CA GLY A 176 13.06 23.76 0.11
C GLY A 176 14.54 23.37 0.13
N ARG A 177 15.21 23.43 1.29
CA ARG A 177 16.59 22.99 1.50
C ARG A 177 16.65 21.93 2.59
N ILE A 178 17.66 21.06 2.54
CA ILE A 178 17.96 20.13 3.63
C ILE A 178 18.59 20.95 4.75
N ALA A 179 17.90 21.02 5.89
CA ALA A 179 18.40 21.66 7.11
C ALA A 179 19.28 20.71 7.91
N GLU A 180 18.89 19.44 7.98
CA GLU A 180 19.60 18.39 8.71
C GLU A 180 19.40 17.03 8.01
N LEU A 181 20.44 16.21 8.01
CA LEU A 181 20.39 14.83 7.53
C LEU A 181 21.16 13.97 8.51
N ASP A 182 20.47 13.00 9.11
CA ASP A 182 21.07 12.10 10.08
C ASP A 182 22.18 11.23 9.44
N SER A 183 23.23 10.93 10.21
CA SER A 183 24.47 10.30 9.72
C SER A 183 24.39 8.79 9.59
#